data_AF-A0A6S6S2Z1-F1
#
_entry.id   AF-A0A6S6S2Z1-F1
#
_cell.length_a   1.000
_cell.length_b   1.000
_cell.length_c   1.000
_cell.angle_alpha   90.00
_cell.angle_beta   90.00
_cell.angle_gamma   90.00
#
_symmetry.space_group_name_H-M   'P 1'
#
loop_
_entity.id
_entity.type
_entity.pdbx_description
1 polymer ?
#
loop_
_entity_poly.entity_id
_entity_poly.type
_entity_poly.pdbx_seq_one_letter_code
_entity_poly.pdbx_strand_id
1 'polypeptide(L)'
;MAKPVKDPLTGAETTGHVWDETLQEFNNPLPRWWVWTFYATVLFTIVYWLMYPSWPVAGTYLKGFNTITYETDAGEEKTTHWNTRALLQKDMQTGTQALKQKEYLTKVAAAPYEQIAQDPDMASFVRSYGNGIFGDKCAACHQAGGQGVAGLFPNLVDDDWLWGSKPEQITETLVNGRNGFMPPYRETFSEEQL
;
A
#
# COMPACT_ATOMS: atom_id res chain seq x y z
N MET A 1 -27.87 6.66 52.34
CA MET A 1 -26.50 6.09 52.32
C MET A 1 -26.50 4.81 53.14
N ALA A 2 -26.01 3.72 52.58
CA ALA A 2 -25.83 2.47 53.31
C ALA A 2 -24.58 2.57 54.18
N LYS A 3 -24.53 1.84 55.30
CA LYS A 3 -23.31 1.78 56.11
C LYS A 3 -22.23 1.06 55.30
N PRO A 4 -20.99 1.59 55.23
CA PRO A 4 -19.87 0.88 54.59
C PRO A 4 -19.76 -0.54 55.14
N VAL A 5 -19.75 -1.51 54.23
CA VAL A 5 -19.59 -2.94 54.56
C VAL A 5 -18.16 -3.33 54.25
N LYS A 6 -17.52 -4.08 55.15
CA LYS A 6 -16.16 -4.58 54.98
C LYS A 6 -16.18 -5.98 54.41
N ASP A 7 -15.48 -6.19 53.30
CA ASP A 7 -15.37 -7.49 52.66
C ASP A 7 -14.49 -8.45 53.51
N PRO A 8 -14.95 -9.66 53.84
CA PRO A 8 -14.20 -10.59 54.67
C PRO A 8 -12.96 -11.20 54.00
N LEU A 9 -12.86 -11.18 52.67
CA LEU A 9 -11.75 -11.80 51.93
C LEU A 9 -10.61 -10.81 51.64
N THR A 10 -10.96 -9.60 51.20
CA THR A 10 -10.01 -8.56 50.79
C THR A 10 -9.81 -7.48 51.85
N GLY A 11 -10.72 -7.39 52.84
CA GLY A 11 -10.70 -6.35 53.87
C GLY A 11 -11.09 -4.96 53.37
N ALA A 12 -11.54 -4.83 52.12
CA ALA A 12 -11.92 -3.57 51.49
C ALA A 12 -13.27 -3.06 52.00
N GLU A 13 -13.42 -1.74 52.11
CA GLU A 13 -14.68 -1.10 52.50
C GLU A 13 -15.47 -0.65 51.25
N THR A 14 -16.80 -0.73 51.31
CA THR A 14 -17.67 -0.17 50.26
C THR A 14 -17.80 1.35 50.37
N THR A 15 -18.09 2.03 49.25
CA THR A 15 -18.22 3.50 49.15
C THR A 15 -19.47 4.10 49.81
N GLY A 16 -20.34 3.28 50.42
CA GLY A 16 -21.53 3.72 51.16
C GLY A 16 -22.78 4.01 50.30
N HIS A 17 -22.71 3.77 49.00
CA HIS A 17 -23.84 3.87 48.07
C HIS A 17 -24.19 2.49 47.52
N VAL A 18 -25.49 2.26 47.32
CA VAL A 18 -26.03 1.04 46.72
C VAL A 18 -26.75 1.45 45.44
N TRP A 19 -26.36 0.83 44.35
CA TRP A 19 -26.96 0.98 43.03
C TRP A 19 -27.77 -0.27 42.73
N ASP A 20 -28.94 -0.11 42.11
CA ASP A 20 -29.80 -1.23 41.68
C ASP A 20 -30.02 -2.29 42.79
N GLU A 21 -30.33 -1.79 43.99
CA GLU A 21 -30.61 -2.52 45.24
C GLU A 21 -29.47 -3.40 45.79
N THR A 22 -28.51 -3.82 44.97
CA THR A 22 -27.52 -4.87 45.30
C THR A 22 -26.09 -4.52 44.94
N LEU A 23 -25.86 -3.63 43.96
CA LEU A 23 -24.53 -3.29 43.47
C LEU A 23 -23.87 -2.24 44.36
N GLN A 24 -22.65 -2.49 44.79
CA GLN A 24 -21.84 -1.59 45.60
C GLN A 24 -20.41 -1.57 45.08
N GLU A 25 -19.72 -0.47 45.31
CA GLU A 25 -18.34 -0.29 44.85
C GLU A 25 -17.37 -0.43 46.01
N PHE A 26 -16.30 -1.21 45.82
CA PHE A 26 -15.20 -1.30 46.78
C PHE A 26 -14.21 -0.14 46.61
N ASN A 27 -13.80 0.45 47.73
CA ASN A 27 -12.75 1.46 47.78
C ASN A 27 -11.37 0.80 47.91
N ASN A 28 -10.98 0.05 46.89
CA ASN A 28 -9.67 -0.60 46.81
C ASN A 28 -8.60 0.37 46.27
N PRO A 29 -7.36 0.32 46.79
CA PRO A 29 -6.25 0.95 46.09
C PRO A 29 -6.03 0.29 44.73
N LEU A 30 -5.61 1.07 43.74
CA LEU A 30 -5.29 0.54 42.41
C LEU A 30 -4.19 -0.53 42.50
N PRO A 31 -4.28 -1.62 41.72
CA PRO A 31 -3.24 -2.64 41.69
C PRO A 31 -1.88 -2.03 41.32
N ARG A 32 -0.84 -2.32 42.10
CA ARG A 32 0.49 -1.72 41.89
C ARG A 32 1.05 -1.97 40.48
N TRP A 33 0.83 -3.16 39.94
CA TRP A 33 1.25 -3.49 38.57
C TRP A 33 0.56 -2.59 37.54
N TRP A 34 -0.73 -2.30 37.71
CA TRP A 34 -1.49 -1.43 36.82
C TRP A 34 -0.95 0.01 36.86
N VAL A 35 -0.65 0.51 38.06
CA VAL A 35 -0.07 1.85 38.24
C VAL A 35 1.31 1.94 37.59
N TRP A 36 2.16 0.91 37.76
CA TRP A 36 3.46 0.86 37.08
C TRP A 36 3.33 0.80 35.57
N THR A 37 2.42 0.00 35.04
CA THR A 37 2.15 -0.05 33.59
C THR A 37 1.67 1.31 33.08
N PHE A 38 0.77 1.97 33.82
CA PHE A 38 0.30 3.32 33.47
C PHE A 38 1.45 4.33 33.42
N TYR A 39 2.36 4.33 34.40
CA TYR A 39 3.53 5.22 34.34
C TYR A 39 4.53 4.83 33.24
N ALA A 40 4.67 3.54 32.94
CA ALA A 40 5.51 3.09 31.84
C ALA A 40 5.00 3.59 30.48
N THR A 41 3.68 3.61 30.25
CA THR A 41 3.11 4.16 29.01
C THR A 41 3.32 5.67 28.93
N VAL A 42 3.19 6.40 30.04
CA VAL A 42 3.49 7.85 30.09
C VAL A 42 4.96 8.10 29.73
N LEU A 43 5.89 7.33 30.31
CA LEU A 43 7.31 7.43 29.98
C LEU A 43 7.58 7.12 28.50
N PHE A 44 6.97 6.04 27.97
CA PHE A 44 7.07 5.69 26.56
C PHE A 44 6.57 6.82 25.66
N THR A 45 5.44 7.44 25.98
CA THR A 45 4.89 8.57 25.22
C THR A 45 5.85 9.76 25.19
N ILE A 46 6.47 10.10 26.32
CA ILE A 46 7.46 11.19 26.37
C ILE A 46 8.65 10.87 25.46
N VAL A 47 9.19 9.64 25.53
CA VAL A 47 10.28 9.21 24.65
C VAL A 47 9.85 9.26 23.18
N TYR A 48 8.64 8.78 22.87
CA TYR A 48 8.11 8.76 21.51
C TYR A 48 7.98 10.16 20.93
N TRP A 49 7.51 11.14 21.70
CA TRP A 49 7.43 12.55 21.26
C TRP A 49 8.80 13.19 21.01
N LEU A 50 9.84 12.76 21.72
CA LEU A 50 11.21 13.21 21.46
C LEU A 50 11.80 12.58 20.21
N MET A 51 11.39 11.36 19.87
CA MET A 51 11.92 10.64 18.70
C MET A 51 11.18 10.99 17.41
N TYR A 52 9.87 11.22 17.47
CA TYR A 52 8.99 11.35 16.30
C TYR A 52 8.21 12.67 16.28
N PRO A 53 7.64 13.06 15.11
CA PRO A 53 6.75 14.19 15.01
C PRO A 53 5.57 14.12 16.00
N SER A 54 5.34 15.17 16.78
CA SER A 54 4.35 15.14 17.86
C SER A 54 3.43 16.36 17.91
N TRP A 55 3.85 17.44 18.57
CA TRP A 55 2.98 18.56 18.91
C TRP A 55 3.11 19.74 17.94
N PRO A 56 2.00 20.39 17.53
CA PRO A 56 2.05 21.63 16.77
C PRO A 56 2.48 22.79 17.68
N VAL A 57 3.54 23.51 17.31
CA VAL A 57 4.10 24.63 18.07
C VAL A 57 4.55 25.73 17.10
N ALA A 58 4.15 26.97 17.35
CA ALA A 58 4.62 28.18 16.64
C ALA A 58 4.57 28.09 15.09
N GLY A 59 3.46 27.57 14.54
CA GLY A 59 3.28 27.43 13.08
C GLY A 59 4.02 26.24 12.46
N THR A 60 4.62 25.38 13.27
CA THR A 60 5.25 24.12 12.86
C THR A 60 4.89 23.02 13.87
N TYR A 61 5.67 21.94 13.92
CA TYR A 61 5.55 20.87 14.92
C TYR A 61 6.93 20.43 15.42
N LEU A 62 6.96 19.80 16.59
CA LEU A 62 8.15 19.12 17.11
C LEU A 62 8.48 17.95 16.19
N LYS A 63 9.63 17.97 15.52
CA LYS A 63 10.04 16.97 14.52
C LYS A 63 10.60 15.67 15.12
N GLY A 64 11.05 15.74 16.36
CA GLY A 64 11.83 14.68 17.01
C GLY A 64 13.27 14.59 16.49
N PHE A 65 14.03 13.65 17.05
CA PHE A 65 15.44 13.44 16.71
C PHE A 65 15.69 12.41 15.62
N ASN A 66 14.71 11.55 15.31
CA ASN A 66 14.88 10.57 14.26
C ASN A 66 14.90 11.25 12.89
N THR A 67 15.82 10.80 12.05
CA THR A 67 15.95 11.23 10.67
C THR A 67 15.79 10.05 9.73
N ILE A 68 15.41 10.35 8.49
CA ILE A 68 15.37 9.39 7.38
C ILE A 68 16.16 9.99 6.23
N THR A 69 17.05 9.17 5.68
CA THR A 69 17.80 9.45 4.46
C THR A 69 17.25 8.58 3.34
N TYR A 70 16.99 9.18 2.19
CA TYR A 70 16.48 8.52 1.00
C TYR A 70 17.01 9.24 -0.25
N GLU A 71 16.98 8.54 -1.39
CA GLU A 71 17.41 9.10 -2.68
C GLU A 71 16.22 9.79 -3.37
N THR A 72 16.43 10.98 -3.92
CA THR A 72 15.40 11.68 -4.71
C THR A 72 15.37 11.15 -6.14
N ASP A 73 14.32 11.48 -6.90
CA ASP A 73 14.22 11.07 -8.32
C ASP A 73 15.34 11.64 -9.19
N ALA A 74 16.02 12.69 -8.73
CA ALA A 74 17.21 13.28 -9.37
C ALA A 74 18.52 12.54 -9.02
N GLY A 75 18.46 11.47 -8.22
CA GLY A 75 19.63 10.72 -7.74
C GLY A 75 20.37 11.37 -6.57
N GLU A 76 19.83 12.44 -5.99
CA GLU A 76 20.45 13.12 -4.86
C GLU A 76 20.01 12.50 -3.53
N GLU A 77 20.94 12.27 -2.61
CA GLU A 77 20.61 11.86 -1.25
C GLU A 77 20.04 13.03 -0.44
N LYS A 78 18.88 12.80 0.18
CA LYS A 78 18.22 13.79 1.03
C LYS A 78 17.96 13.20 2.41
N THR A 79 18.40 13.93 3.43
CA THR A 79 18.09 13.63 4.83
C THR A 79 17.05 14.60 5.35
N THR A 80 16.01 14.07 6.00
CA THR A 80 14.94 14.85 6.61
C THR A 80 14.60 14.27 7.98
N HIS A 81 13.83 15.01 8.78
CA HIS A 81 13.24 14.45 10.00
C HIS A 81 12.28 13.32 9.64
N TRP A 82 12.09 12.39 10.56
CA TRP A 82 11.22 11.24 10.32
C TRP A 82 9.83 11.69 9.90
N ASN A 83 9.33 11.11 8.80
CA ASN A 83 7.95 11.24 8.36
C ASN A 83 7.59 10.03 7.47
N THR A 84 6.30 9.71 7.39
CA THR A 84 5.80 8.53 6.68
C THR A 84 6.10 8.53 5.18
N ARG A 85 6.19 9.72 4.55
CA ARG A 85 6.51 9.83 3.12
C ARG A 85 7.97 9.52 2.84
N ALA A 86 8.88 10.09 3.64
CA ALA A 86 10.30 9.77 3.54
C ALA A 86 10.58 8.29 3.86
N LEU A 87 9.84 7.70 4.82
CA LEU A 87 9.93 6.27 5.11
C LEU A 87 9.50 5.43 3.91
N LEU A 88 8.35 5.74 3.31
CA LEU A 88 7.87 5.05 2.12
C LEU A 88 8.89 5.10 0.98
N GLN A 89 9.46 6.28 0.71
CA GLN A 89 10.45 6.44 -0.34
C GLN A 89 11.71 5.61 -0.08
N LYS A 90 12.21 5.62 1.16
CA LYS A 90 13.31 4.75 1.58
C LYS A 90 12.97 3.27 1.41
N ASP A 91 11.78 2.85 1.82
CA ASP A 91 11.35 1.44 1.76
C ASP A 91 11.17 0.96 0.32
N MET A 92 10.68 1.82 -0.58
CA MET A 92 10.61 1.55 -2.01
C MET A 92 11.99 1.36 -2.66
N GLN A 93 13.06 1.88 -2.05
CA GLN A 93 14.42 1.81 -2.57
C GLN A 93 15.26 0.70 -1.93
N THR A 94 15.13 0.56 -0.61
CA THR A 94 16.03 -0.24 0.23
C THR A 94 15.30 -1.32 1.03
N GLY A 95 13.97 -1.36 0.94
CA GLY A 95 13.17 -2.42 1.54
C GLY A 95 13.55 -3.79 0.97
N THR A 96 13.45 -4.84 1.78
CA THR A 96 13.87 -6.20 1.39
C THR A 96 13.21 -6.68 0.10
N GLN A 97 11.93 -6.36 -0.11
CA GLN A 97 11.21 -6.75 -1.33
C GLN A 97 11.66 -5.94 -2.54
N ALA A 98 11.84 -4.62 -2.36
CA ALA A 98 12.33 -3.74 -3.41
C ALA A 98 13.72 -4.18 -3.89
N LEU A 99 14.64 -4.50 -2.98
CA LEU A 99 15.98 -4.98 -3.33
C LEU A 99 15.96 -6.32 -4.08
N LYS A 100 15.11 -7.27 -3.63
CA LYS A 100 14.96 -8.58 -4.29
C LYS A 100 14.45 -8.45 -5.73
N GLN A 101 13.51 -7.54 -5.96
CA GLN A 101 12.95 -7.33 -7.30
C GLN A 101 13.88 -6.48 -8.17
N LYS A 102 14.59 -5.50 -7.59
CA LYS A 102 15.46 -4.55 -8.30
C LYS A 102 16.47 -5.26 -9.19
N GLU A 103 17.13 -6.30 -8.69
CA GLU A 103 18.12 -7.05 -9.47
C GLU A 103 17.51 -7.65 -10.76
N TYR A 104 16.40 -8.35 -10.64
CA TYR A 104 15.71 -8.94 -11.79
C TYR A 104 15.12 -7.88 -12.71
N LEU A 105 14.53 -6.81 -12.17
CA LEU A 105 14.03 -5.69 -12.97
C LEU A 105 15.14 -5.02 -13.78
N THR A 106 16.31 -4.78 -13.18
CA THR A 106 17.47 -4.20 -13.89
C THR A 106 17.99 -5.14 -14.97
N LYS A 107 18.08 -6.45 -14.70
CA LYS A 107 18.49 -7.45 -15.69
C LYS A 107 17.53 -7.48 -16.89
N VAL A 108 16.23 -7.56 -16.61
CA VAL A 108 15.18 -7.60 -17.64
C VAL A 108 15.16 -6.30 -18.44
N ALA A 109 15.25 -5.14 -17.79
CA ALA A 109 15.21 -3.84 -18.46
C ALA A 109 16.40 -3.60 -19.42
N ALA A 110 17.54 -4.26 -19.19
CA ALA A 110 18.73 -4.15 -20.03
C ALA A 110 18.78 -5.19 -21.17
N ALA A 111 17.94 -6.23 -21.12
CA ALA A 111 17.97 -7.34 -22.07
C ALA A 111 17.01 -7.10 -23.26
N PRO A 112 17.36 -7.49 -24.49
CA PRO A 112 16.42 -7.53 -25.60
C PRO A 112 15.35 -8.60 -25.37
N TYR A 113 14.18 -8.42 -26.00
CA TYR A 113 13.02 -9.30 -25.83
C TYR A 113 13.32 -10.77 -26.13
N GLU A 114 14.13 -11.03 -27.15
CA GLU A 114 14.54 -12.38 -27.54
C GLU A 114 15.36 -13.06 -26.43
N GLN A 115 16.24 -12.32 -25.76
CA GLN A 115 17.04 -12.85 -24.66
C GLN A 115 16.17 -13.15 -23.43
N ILE A 116 15.20 -12.27 -23.13
CA ILE A 116 14.22 -12.49 -22.05
C ILE A 116 13.41 -13.77 -22.31
N ALA A 117 13.00 -14.01 -23.55
CA ALA A 117 12.22 -15.18 -23.92
C ALA A 117 13.03 -16.49 -23.87
N GLN A 118 14.34 -16.43 -24.14
CA GLN A 118 15.23 -17.60 -24.15
C GLN A 118 15.78 -17.96 -22.77
N ASP A 119 15.86 -17.01 -21.84
CA ASP A 119 16.32 -17.23 -20.47
C ASP A 119 15.15 -17.69 -19.57
N PRO A 120 15.17 -18.93 -19.03
CA PRO A 120 14.08 -19.45 -18.22
C PRO A 120 13.80 -18.66 -16.95
N ASP A 121 14.84 -18.09 -16.32
CA ASP A 121 14.71 -17.34 -15.06
C ASP A 121 14.10 -15.97 -15.32
N MET A 122 14.57 -15.26 -16.35
CA MET A 122 13.98 -13.98 -16.76
C MET A 122 12.55 -14.17 -17.27
N ALA A 123 12.30 -15.19 -18.09
CA ALA A 123 10.96 -15.47 -18.59
C ALA A 123 9.98 -15.82 -17.46
N SER A 124 10.42 -16.55 -16.43
CA SER A 124 9.62 -16.87 -15.24
C SER A 124 9.31 -15.63 -14.42
N PHE A 125 10.34 -14.80 -14.15
CA PHE A 125 10.18 -13.54 -13.43
C PHE A 125 9.22 -12.59 -14.16
N VAL A 126 9.40 -12.37 -15.47
CA VAL A 126 8.55 -11.48 -16.28
C VAL A 126 7.12 -11.98 -16.33
N ARG A 127 6.88 -13.29 -16.47
CA ARG A 127 5.52 -13.83 -16.41
C ARG A 127 4.87 -13.63 -15.05
N SER A 128 5.58 -13.91 -13.95
CA SER A 128 5.04 -13.72 -12.61
C SER A 128 4.77 -12.25 -12.29
N TYR A 129 5.71 -11.37 -12.62
CA TYR A 129 5.60 -9.93 -12.39
C TYR A 129 4.53 -9.30 -13.30
N GLY A 130 4.55 -9.69 -14.57
CA GLY A 130 3.58 -9.28 -15.59
C GLY A 130 2.16 -9.70 -15.27
N ASN A 131 1.94 -10.90 -14.72
CA ASN A 131 0.60 -11.34 -14.27
C ASN A 131 0.03 -10.42 -13.18
N GLY A 132 0.87 -9.96 -12.24
CA GLY A 132 0.45 -8.98 -11.23
C GLY A 132 0.03 -7.65 -11.85
N ILE A 133 0.88 -7.10 -12.73
CA ILE A 133 0.58 -5.85 -13.46
C ILE A 133 -0.69 -5.99 -14.32
N PHE A 134 -0.82 -7.12 -15.01
CA PHE A 134 -1.96 -7.40 -15.87
C PHE A 134 -3.25 -7.43 -15.05
N GLY A 135 -3.26 -8.08 -13.89
CA GLY A 135 -4.38 -8.08 -12.97
C GLY A 135 -4.76 -6.66 -12.51
N ASP A 136 -3.78 -5.85 -12.15
CA ASP A 136 -4.01 -4.49 -11.61
C ASP A 136 -4.42 -3.47 -12.67
N LYS A 137 -3.94 -3.61 -13.91
CA LYS A 137 -4.00 -2.54 -14.94
C LYS A 137 -4.72 -2.92 -16.22
N CYS A 138 -4.78 -4.21 -16.58
CA CYS A 138 -5.26 -4.66 -17.88
C CYS A 138 -6.56 -5.47 -17.77
N ALA A 139 -6.68 -6.30 -16.74
CA ALA A 139 -7.76 -7.27 -16.59
C ALA A 139 -9.15 -6.64 -16.49
N ALA A 140 -9.25 -5.38 -16.04
CA ALA A 140 -10.52 -4.65 -15.99
C ALA A 140 -11.18 -4.52 -17.38
N CYS A 141 -10.39 -4.39 -18.45
CA CYS A 141 -10.88 -4.28 -19.82
C CYS A 141 -10.71 -5.60 -20.58
N HIS A 142 -9.53 -6.21 -20.49
CA HIS A 142 -9.18 -7.41 -21.26
C HIS A 142 -9.56 -8.72 -20.58
N GLN A 143 -10.25 -8.67 -19.44
CA GLN A 143 -10.59 -9.81 -18.59
C GLN A 143 -9.35 -10.50 -17.99
N ALA A 144 -9.55 -11.32 -16.95
CA ALA A 144 -8.45 -11.94 -16.20
C ALA A 144 -7.56 -12.88 -17.05
N GLY A 145 -8.10 -13.48 -18.12
CA GLY A 145 -7.37 -14.35 -19.03
C GLY A 145 -6.91 -13.67 -20.32
N GLY A 146 -7.11 -12.36 -20.47
CA GLY A 146 -6.75 -11.62 -21.68
C GLY A 146 -7.69 -11.83 -22.88
N GLN A 147 -8.78 -12.58 -22.73
CA GLN A 147 -9.71 -12.88 -23.82
C GLN A 147 -10.53 -11.68 -24.33
N GLY A 148 -10.47 -10.53 -23.65
CA GLY A 148 -11.21 -9.34 -24.05
C GLY A 148 -12.72 -9.45 -23.87
N VAL A 149 -13.43 -8.50 -24.48
CA VAL A 149 -14.90 -8.44 -24.55
C VAL A 149 -15.26 -8.13 -26.00
N ALA A 150 -15.96 -9.05 -26.66
CA ALA A 150 -16.33 -8.92 -28.07
C ALA A 150 -16.99 -7.56 -28.37
N GLY A 151 -16.46 -6.86 -29.38
CA GLY A 151 -16.94 -5.55 -29.81
C GLY A 151 -16.53 -4.36 -28.93
N LEU A 152 -15.84 -4.58 -27.81
CA LEU A 152 -15.41 -3.50 -26.89
C LEU A 152 -13.89 -3.52 -26.64
N PHE A 153 -13.34 -4.67 -26.24
CA PHE A 153 -11.92 -4.81 -25.90
C PHE A 153 -11.33 -6.02 -26.61
N PRO A 154 -10.18 -5.88 -27.30
CA PRO A 154 -9.62 -6.97 -28.09
C PRO A 154 -9.14 -8.12 -27.20
N ASN A 155 -9.14 -9.31 -27.79
CA ASN A 155 -8.48 -10.48 -27.26
C ASN A 155 -6.95 -10.30 -27.40
N LEU A 156 -6.21 -10.59 -26.34
CA LEU A 156 -4.75 -10.44 -26.28
C LEU A 156 -4.01 -11.79 -26.31
N VAL A 157 -4.75 -12.91 -26.33
CA VAL A 157 -4.19 -14.26 -26.33
C VAL A 157 -4.32 -15.00 -27.66
N ASP A 158 -4.94 -14.39 -28.66
CA ASP A 158 -4.97 -14.92 -30.02
C ASP A 158 -3.89 -14.32 -30.92
N ASP A 159 -3.89 -14.73 -32.19
CA ASP A 159 -2.90 -14.34 -33.19
C ASP A 159 -3.34 -13.11 -34.01
N ASP A 160 -4.49 -12.48 -33.70
CA ASP A 160 -5.08 -11.38 -34.48
C ASP A 160 -4.80 -10.01 -33.85
N TRP A 161 -3.78 -9.32 -34.38
CA TRP A 161 -3.29 -8.05 -33.84
C TRP A 161 -3.60 -6.85 -34.74
N LEU A 162 -4.55 -6.00 -34.34
CA LEU A 162 -4.94 -4.79 -35.08
C LEU A 162 -3.78 -3.80 -35.34
N TRP A 163 -2.87 -3.68 -34.38
CA TRP A 163 -1.75 -2.72 -34.41
C TRP A 163 -0.38 -3.40 -34.50
N GLY A 164 -0.35 -4.68 -34.86
CA GLY A 164 0.84 -5.51 -34.96
C GLY A 164 1.21 -6.27 -33.68
N SER A 165 1.87 -7.41 -33.85
CA SER A 165 2.17 -8.39 -32.79
C SER A 165 3.64 -8.38 -32.34
N LYS A 166 4.50 -7.56 -32.96
CA LYS A 166 5.91 -7.49 -32.55
C LYS A 166 6.05 -6.81 -31.19
N PRO A 167 7.02 -7.19 -30.35
CA PRO A 167 7.21 -6.61 -29.02
C PRO A 167 7.27 -5.08 -29.01
N GLU A 168 7.90 -4.47 -30.02
CA GLU A 168 8.02 -3.02 -30.14
C GLU A 168 6.66 -2.36 -30.41
N GLN A 169 5.80 -2.99 -31.21
CA GLN A 169 4.47 -2.50 -31.55
C GLN A 169 3.49 -2.63 -30.37
N ILE A 170 3.63 -3.71 -29.61
CA ILE A 170 2.90 -3.91 -28.34
C ILE A 170 3.36 -2.85 -27.33
N THR A 171 4.66 -2.62 -27.20
CA THR A 171 5.21 -1.58 -26.32
C THR A 171 4.69 -0.20 -26.69
N GLU A 172 4.69 0.15 -27.98
CA GLU A 172 4.14 1.41 -28.46
C GLU A 172 2.66 1.57 -28.07
N THR A 173 1.88 0.49 -28.20
CA THR A 173 0.45 0.45 -27.80
C THR A 173 0.28 0.65 -26.29
N LEU A 174 1.13 0.04 -25.46
CA LEU A 174 1.08 0.17 -24.00
C LEU A 174 1.50 1.57 -23.52
N VAL A 175 2.51 2.16 -24.14
CA VAL A 175 3.09 3.45 -23.72
C VAL A 175 2.28 4.64 -24.22
N ASN A 176 1.87 4.61 -25.49
CA ASN A 176 1.22 5.75 -26.16
C ASN A 176 -0.31 5.60 -26.23
N GLY A 177 -0.84 4.42 -25.96
CA GLY A 177 -2.24 4.09 -26.19
C GLY A 177 -2.58 3.98 -27.68
N ARG A 178 -3.82 3.57 -27.97
CA ARG A 178 -4.38 3.50 -29.34
C ARG A 178 -5.82 3.98 -29.31
N ASN A 179 -6.22 4.73 -30.34
CA ASN A 179 -7.60 5.13 -30.57
C ASN A 179 -8.03 4.64 -31.95
N GLY A 180 -8.77 3.53 -31.98
CA GLY A 180 -9.36 3.03 -33.21
C GLY A 180 -10.44 3.98 -33.72
N PHE A 181 -10.41 4.31 -35.01
CA PHE A 181 -11.41 5.16 -35.65
C PHE A 181 -11.99 4.45 -36.86
N MET A 182 -13.24 4.01 -36.74
CA MET A 182 -14.05 3.53 -37.86
C MET A 182 -15.05 4.64 -38.22
N PRO A 183 -14.88 5.34 -39.35
CA PRO A 183 -15.78 6.43 -39.71
C PRO A 183 -17.20 5.92 -39.97
N PRO A 184 -18.24 6.72 -39.64
CA PRO A 184 -19.62 6.35 -39.95
C PRO A 184 -19.87 6.49 -41.46
N TYR A 185 -20.26 5.40 -42.12
CA TYR A 185 -20.55 5.40 -43.55
C TYR A 185 -22.03 5.59 -43.89
N ARG A 186 -22.91 5.73 -42.89
CA ARG A 186 -24.37 5.80 -43.06
C ARG A 186 -24.84 6.87 -44.06
N GLU A 187 -24.15 7.99 -44.14
CA GLU A 187 -24.50 9.10 -45.05
C GLU A 187 -23.73 9.05 -46.38
N THR A 188 -22.73 8.16 -46.49
CA THR A 188 -21.88 8.05 -47.68
C THR A 188 -22.32 6.91 -48.60
N PHE A 189 -22.87 5.83 -48.04
CA PHE A 189 -23.28 4.62 -48.76
C PHE A 189 -24.81 4.47 -48.76
N SER A 190 -25.36 3.88 -49.84
CA SER A 190 -26.77 3.48 -49.88
C SER A 190 -27.05 2.31 -48.93
N GLU A 191 -28.32 2.02 -48.63
CA GLU A 191 -28.68 0.85 -47.81
C GLU A 191 -28.18 -0.48 -48.40
N GLU A 192 -28.07 -0.59 -49.73
CA GLU A 192 -27.53 -1.79 -50.38
C GLU A 192 -26.00 -1.91 -50.28
N GLN A 193 -25.32 -0.81 -49.93
CA GLN A 193 -23.86 -0.73 -49.82
C GLN A 193 -23.35 -0.87 -48.38
N LEU A 194 -24.23 -0.73 -47.38
CA LEU A 194 -23.93 -0.88 -45.94
C LEU A 194 -24.09 -2.33 -45.47
#